data_AF-A0A3B8L6V6-F1
#
_entry.id   AF-A0A3B8L6V6-F1
#
_cell.length_a   1.000
_cell.length_b   1.000
_cell.length_c   1.000
_cell.angle_alpha   90.00
_cell.angle_beta   90.00
_cell.angle_gamma   90.00
#
_symmetry.space_group_name_H-M   'P 1'
#
loop_
_entity.id
_entity.type
_entity.pdbx_description
1 polymer ?
#
loop_
_entity_poly.entity_id
_entity_poly.type
_entity_poly.pdbx_seq_one_letter_code
_entity_poly.pdbx_strand_id
1 'polypeptide(L)'
;MFPRTIPIMINLSEVQAASPRVHEVSCDPGCRWSSHVEVALDAAPDSDTAPCPEATWATDAIRTGLCGTVSPRVVKFPDGLYRVFYSQILPREGFPAGANDYDNATTRILSAVSTDGVTWAPEPGVRMGAQQGGAGDFRVVSSEVVPMAGETERLRMYFECCRGSQQTRNGIRSAVSSDRGLNWDVEPGERLAIGETNISSPRIVFLDDGRCRLYVHQRGVGIVSAVSSDGGTTFQLEPGVRVAQAPPHA
;
A
#
# COMPACT_ATOMS: atom_id res chain seq x y z
N MET A 1 5.80 26.48 40.70
CA MET A 1 4.50 26.41 40.02
C MET A 1 4.78 26.45 38.53
N PHE A 2 4.92 25.29 37.89
CA PHE A 2 5.15 25.21 36.44
C PHE A 2 3.79 25.20 35.73
N PRO A 3 3.59 25.98 34.66
CA PRO A 3 2.34 25.93 33.92
C PRO A 3 2.26 24.58 33.20
N ARG A 4 1.15 23.86 33.42
CA ARG A 4 0.80 22.69 32.63
C ARG A 4 0.49 23.16 31.22
N THR A 5 1.38 22.89 30.28
CA THR A 5 1.10 23.03 28.86
C THR A 5 0.01 22.02 28.49
N ILE A 6 -1.14 22.53 28.05
CA ILE A 6 -2.23 21.72 27.52
C ILE A 6 -1.69 21.06 26.24
N PRO A 7 -1.78 19.72 26.08
CA PRO A 7 -1.32 19.06 24.87
C PRO A 7 -2.21 19.48 23.70
N ILE A 8 -1.61 20.09 22.68
CA ILE A 8 -2.27 20.41 21.42
C ILE A 8 -2.59 19.08 20.74
N MET A 9 -3.89 18.85 20.54
CA MET A 9 -4.44 17.69 19.84
C MET A 9 -4.11 17.79 18.35
N ILE A 10 -3.76 16.66 17.72
CA ILE A 10 -3.46 16.61 16.28
C ILE A 10 -4.71 17.01 15.50
N ASN A 11 -4.60 18.02 14.63
CA ASN A 11 -5.66 18.43 13.74
C ASN A 11 -5.17 18.44 12.28
N LEU A 12 -5.46 17.37 11.53
CA LEU A 12 -5.06 17.22 10.13
C LEU A 12 -5.86 18.12 9.17
N SER A 13 -6.92 18.80 9.65
CA SER A 13 -7.71 19.72 8.83
C SER A 13 -6.99 21.04 8.49
N GLU A 14 -5.87 21.34 9.14
CA GLU A 14 -5.06 22.54 8.88
C GLU A 14 -4.05 22.37 7.73
N VAL A 15 -4.00 21.21 7.09
CA VAL A 15 -3.11 20.94 5.94
C VAL A 15 -3.72 21.50 4.65
N GLN A 16 -3.41 22.77 4.37
CA GLN A 16 -4.05 23.59 3.33
C GLN A 16 -3.70 23.22 1.87
N ALA A 17 -2.75 22.30 1.61
CA ALA A 17 -2.39 21.88 0.26
C ALA A 17 -2.07 20.38 0.18
N ALA A 18 -2.43 19.74 -0.93
CA ALA A 18 -1.91 18.41 -1.28
C ALA A 18 -0.47 18.57 -1.76
N SER A 19 0.50 18.04 -1.00
CA SER A 19 1.87 18.02 -1.47
C SER A 19 1.98 16.99 -2.62
N PRO A 20 2.59 17.35 -3.77
CA PRO A 20 2.99 16.35 -4.77
C PRO A 20 4.03 15.37 -4.22
N ARG A 21 4.56 15.63 -3.02
CA ARG A 21 5.48 14.76 -2.30
C ARG A 21 4.65 13.90 -1.34
N VAL A 22 4.49 12.62 -1.71
CA VAL A 22 3.61 11.61 -1.10
C VAL A 22 3.94 11.25 0.37
N HIS A 23 4.74 12.08 1.05
CA HIS A 23 5.27 11.87 2.40
C HIS A 23 5.51 13.18 3.16
N GLU A 24 5.06 14.33 2.65
CA GLU A 24 5.26 15.62 3.32
C GLU A 24 3.94 16.17 3.85
N VAL A 25 3.99 16.54 5.12
CA VAL A 25 3.00 17.40 5.79
C VAL A 25 3.63 18.77 6.00
N SER A 26 2.83 19.83 5.90
CA SER A 26 3.31 21.22 5.99
C SER A 26 3.77 21.63 7.39
N CYS A 27 3.57 20.78 8.39
CA CYS A 27 4.00 20.96 9.77
C CYS A 27 4.47 19.63 10.36
N ASP A 28 5.36 19.67 11.35
CA ASP A 28 5.79 18.49 12.11
C ASP A 28 4.56 17.87 12.83
N PRO A 29 4.19 16.61 12.54
CA PRO A 29 3.05 15.95 13.17
C PRO A 29 3.33 15.60 14.65
N GLY A 30 4.56 15.80 15.11
CA GLY A 30 5.00 15.47 16.46
C GLY A 30 5.25 13.98 16.67
N CYS A 31 5.54 13.61 17.92
CA CYS A 31 5.91 12.25 18.31
C CYS A 31 4.84 11.53 19.16
N ARG A 32 3.69 12.17 19.41
CA ARG A 32 2.63 11.62 20.25
C ARG A 32 1.42 11.27 19.39
N TRP A 33 1.05 10.00 19.39
CA TRP A 33 -0.06 9.48 18.60
C TRP A 33 -1.12 8.89 19.53
N SER A 34 -2.39 9.19 19.25
CA SER A 34 -3.54 8.54 19.87
C SER A 34 -4.36 7.86 18.78
N SER A 35 -4.70 6.60 18.97
CA SER A 35 -5.62 5.91 18.08
C SER A 35 -7.03 6.47 18.22
N HIS A 36 -7.73 6.65 17.10
CA HIS A 36 -9.19 6.76 17.12
C HIS A 36 -9.79 5.39 17.47
N VAL A 37 -10.99 5.39 18.05
CA VAL A 37 -11.71 4.16 18.43
C VAL A 37 -12.28 3.45 17.20
N GLU A 38 -12.56 4.20 16.14
CA GLU A 38 -13.20 3.69 14.94
C GLU A 38 -12.18 3.15 13.94
N VAL A 39 -12.52 2.00 13.35
CA VAL A 39 -11.75 1.39 12.26
C VAL A 39 -12.05 2.15 10.97
N ALA A 40 -11.00 2.61 10.27
CA ALA A 40 -11.16 3.34 9.01
C ALA A 40 -11.72 2.46 7.88
N LEU A 41 -11.18 1.25 7.72
CA LEU A 41 -11.61 0.26 6.74
C LEU A 41 -11.49 -1.13 7.36
N ASP A 42 -12.59 -1.85 7.41
CA ASP A 42 -12.65 -3.16 8.05
C ASP A 42 -12.31 -4.29 7.06
N ALA A 43 -11.93 -5.45 7.59
CA ALA A 43 -11.90 -6.69 6.83
C ALA A 43 -13.33 -7.23 6.69
N ALA A 44 -13.58 -8.00 5.62
CA ALA A 44 -14.84 -8.72 5.48
C ALA A 44 -15.00 -9.70 6.65
N PRO A 45 -16.21 -9.81 7.24
CA PRO A 45 -16.50 -10.79 8.28
C PRO A 45 -16.53 -12.19 7.72
N ASP A 46 -16.44 -13.19 8.60
CA ASP A 46 -16.38 -14.60 8.22
C ASP A 46 -17.63 -15.07 7.45
N SER A 47 -18.76 -14.39 7.64
CA SER A 47 -20.03 -14.66 6.94
C SER A 47 -20.06 -14.17 5.49
N ASP A 48 -19.14 -13.28 5.10
CA ASP A 48 -19.07 -12.71 3.75
C ASP A 48 -17.83 -13.24 3.03
N THR A 49 -17.98 -14.38 2.36
CA THR A 49 -16.90 -15.10 1.69
C THR A 49 -16.63 -14.59 0.28
N ALA A 50 -17.45 -13.68 -0.24
CA ALA A 50 -17.31 -13.08 -1.57
C ALA A 50 -17.67 -11.59 -1.54
N PRO A 51 -16.97 -10.78 -0.72
CA PRO A 51 -17.35 -9.40 -0.48
C PRO A 51 -17.31 -8.58 -1.77
N CYS A 52 -18.28 -7.69 -1.99
CA CYS A 52 -18.13 -6.67 -3.03
C CYS A 52 -17.08 -5.62 -2.61
N PRO A 53 -16.40 -4.95 -3.55
CA PRO A 53 -15.40 -3.92 -3.24
C PRO A 53 -15.90 -2.79 -2.33
N GLU A 54 -17.14 -2.36 -2.54
CA GLU A 54 -17.80 -1.25 -1.85
C GLU A 54 -18.52 -1.68 -0.56
N ALA A 55 -18.37 -2.95 -0.14
CA ALA A 55 -19.05 -3.48 1.03
C ALA A 55 -18.61 -2.76 2.32
N THR A 56 -19.58 -2.57 3.20
CA THR A 56 -19.39 -2.15 4.59
C THR A 56 -20.09 -3.13 5.50
N TRP A 57 -19.53 -3.38 6.67
CA TRP A 57 -20.06 -4.37 7.60
C TRP A 57 -20.27 -3.78 8.99
N ALA A 58 -21.12 -4.44 9.77
CA ALA A 58 -21.29 -4.08 11.17
C ALA A 58 -19.98 -4.27 11.93
N THR A 59 -19.72 -3.37 12.88
CA THR A 59 -18.50 -3.37 13.70
C THR A 59 -18.42 -4.59 14.62
N ASP A 60 -19.56 -5.16 15.00
CA ASP A 60 -19.69 -6.35 15.85
C ASP A 60 -19.71 -7.68 15.08
N ALA A 61 -19.61 -7.64 13.75
CA ALA A 61 -19.54 -8.86 12.93
C ALA A 61 -18.28 -9.68 13.26
N ILE A 62 -18.41 -11.01 13.23
CA ILE A 62 -17.34 -11.94 13.62
C ILE A 62 -16.24 -11.96 12.54
N ARG A 63 -14.99 -11.77 12.99
CA ARG A 63 -13.79 -11.81 12.16
C ARG A 63 -12.74 -12.68 12.84
N THR A 64 -12.48 -13.87 12.31
CA THR A 64 -11.43 -14.77 12.80
C THR A 64 -10.09 -14.56 12.09
N GLY A 65 -9.99 -13.53 11.24
CA GLY A 65 -8.83 -13.29 10.39
C GLY A 65 -8.88 -14.05 9.07
N LEU A 66 -10.06 -14.54 8.66
CA LEU A 66 -10.25 -15.18 7.36
C LEU A 66 -9.92 -14.24 6.19
N CYS A 67 -10.42 -13.01 6.26
CA CYS A 67 -10.12 -11.93 5.33
C CYS A 67 -9.21 -10.91 6.00
N GLY A 68 -8.49 -10.12 5.21
CA GLY A 68 -7.62 -9.06 5.72
C GLY A 68 -7.72 -7.78 4.90
N THR A 69 -7.56 -6.64 5.56
CA THR A 69 -7.46 -5.31 4.95
C THR A 69 -6.13 -4.71 5.40
N VAL A 70 -5.15 -4.66 4.49
CA VAL A 70 -3.75 -4.38 4.85
C VAL A 70 -3.06 -3.46 3.86
N SER A 71 -1.88 -2.98 4.26
CA SER A 71 -0.98 -2.16 3.45
C SER A 71 -1.64 -0.91 2.82
N PRO A 72 -2.29 -0.04 3.62
CA PRO A 72 -2.93 1.16 3.11
C PRO A 72 -1.89 2.16 2.56
N ARG A 73 -2.23 2.82 1.46
CA ARG A 73 -1.49 3.95 0.89
C ARG A 73 -2.42 5.07 0.47
N VAL A 74 -2.23 6.26 1.04
CA VAL A 74 -3.09 7.43 0.78
C VAL A 74 -2.46 8.34 -0.29
N VAL A 75 -3.27 8.79 -1.23
CA VAL A 75 -3.00 9.89 -2.16
C VAL A 75 -3.98 11.02 -1.84
N LYS A 76 -3.48 12.26 -1.71
CA LYS A 76 -4.31 13.46 -1.59
C LYS A 76 -4.30 14.20 -2.93
N PHE A 77 -5.47 14.57 -3.41
CA PHE A 77 -5.63 15.31 -4.66
C PHE A 77 -5.74 16.82 -4.43
N PRO A 78 -5.49 17.65 -5.47
CA PRO A 78 -5.57 19.12 -5.35
C PRO A 78 -6.96 19.64 -4.92
N ASP A 79 -8.03 18.92 -5.23
CA ASP A 79 -9.41 19.24 -4.82
C ASP A 79 -9.71 18.88 -3.35
N GLY A 80 -8.72 18.36 -2.61
CA GLY A 80 -8.85 18.00 -1.21
C GLY A 80 -9.34 16.57 -0.97
N LEU A 81 -9.69 15.82 -2.02
CA LEU A 81 -10.07 14.42 -1.90
C LEU A 81 -8.85 13.56 -1.51
N TYR A 82 -9.03 12.70 -0.52
CA TYR A 82 -8.11 11.61 -0.20
C TYR A 82 -8.62 10.33 -0.84
N ARG A 83 -7.71 9.54 -1.42
CA ARG A 83 -7.97 8.16 -1.83
C ARG A 83 -6.94 7.25 -1.19
N VAL A 84 -7.41 6.25 -0.46
CA VAL A 84 -6.56 5.18 0.07
C VAL A 84 -6.66 3.97 -0.85
N PHE A 85 -5.52 3.37 -1.17
CA PHE A 85 -5.40 2.08 -1.83
C PHE A 85 -4.98 1.06 -0.79
N TYR A 86 -5.61 -0.11 -0.78
CA TYR A 86 -5.31 -1.14 0.22
C TYR A 86 -5.45 -2.53 -0.39
N SER A 87 -4.76 -3.50 0.19
CA SER A 87 -4.83 -4.89 -0.23
C SER A 87 -5.90 -5.61 0.58
N GLN A 88 -6.85 -6.23 -0.10
CA GLN A 88 -7.80 -7.15 0.51
C GLN A 88 -7.31 -8.59 0.32
N ILE A 89 -7.16 -9.32 1.42
CA ILE A 89 -6.82 -10.75 1.43
C ILE A 89 -8.11 -11.55 1.53
N LEU A 90 -8.22 -12.60 0.71
CA LEU A 90 -9.40 -13.43 0.56
C LEU A 90 -9.01 -14.92 0.50
N PRO A 91 -9.93 -15.84 0.85
CA PRO A 91 -9.84 -17.24 0.46
C PRO A 91 -9.62 -17.41 -1.04
N ARG A 92 -8.81 -18.39 -1.42
CA ARG A 92 -8.60 -18.78 -2.81
C ARG A 92 -9.41 -20.04 -3.11
N GLU A 93 -9.82 -20.23 -4.36
CA GLU A 93 -10.53 -21.44 -4.76
C GLU A 93 -9.75 -22.71 -4.36
N GLY A 94 -10.41 -23.63 -3.66
CA GLY A 94 -9.78 -24.84 -3.10
C GLY A 94 -8.99 -24.64 -1.78
N PHE A 95 -8.78 -23.40 -1.33
CA PHE A 95 -8.01 -23.05 -0.13
C PHE A 95 -8.79 -22.06 0.75
N PRO A 96 -9.71 -22.57 1.59
CA PRO A 96 -10.70 -21.74 2.27
C PRO A 96 -10.14 -20.91 3.43
N ALA A 97 -8.91 -21.16 3.90
CA ALA A 97 -8.38 -20.54 5.10
C ALA A 97 -8.01 -19.04 4.94
N GLY A 98 -7.99 -18.51 3.71
CA GLY A 98 -7.76 -17.08 3.46
C GLY A 98 -6.47 -16.58 4.10
N ALA A 99 -6.52 -15.44 4.80
CA ALA A 99 -5.35 -14.84 5.44
C ALA A 99 -4.70 -15.74 6.52
N ASN A 100 -5.45 -16.70 7.09
CA ASN A 100 -4.90 -17.69 8.03
C ASN A 100 -4.00 -18.75 7.36
N ASP A 101 -4.05 -18.87 6.03
CA ASP A 101 -3.10 -19.64 5.21
C ASP A 101 -2.59 -18.74 4.08
N TYR A 102 -1.74 -17.78 4.45
CA TYR A 102 -1.29 -16.76 3.52
C TYR A 102 -0.61 -17.36 2.29
N ASP A 103 0.09 -18.50 2.40
CA ASP A 103 0.73 -19.20 1.29
C ASP A 103 -0.24 -19.63 0.18
N ASN A 104 -1.53 -19.78 0.52
CA ASN A 104 -2.57 -20.17 -0.42
C ASN A 104 -3.69 -19.13 -0.56
N ALA A 105 -3.59 -17.96 0.07
CA ALA A 105 -4.56 -16.89 -0.09
C ALA A 105 -4.49 -16.24 -1.49
N THR A 106 -5.57 -15.57 -1.88
CA THR A 106 -5.57 -14.63 -3.00
C THR A 106 -5.75 -13.21 -2.49
N THR A 107 -5.40 -12.21 -3.31
CA THR A 107 -5.64 -10.82 -2.96
C THR A 107 -6.12 -10.00 -4.15
N ARG A 108 -6.66 -8.83 -3.83
CA ARG A 108 -6.93 -7.75 -4.77
C ARG A 108 -6.62 -6.40 -4.12
N ILE A 109 -6.30 -5.39 -4.93
CA ILE A 109 -6.13 -4.01 -4.47
C ILE A 109 -7.43 -3.26 -4.71
N LEU A 110 -7.94 -2.63 -3.65
CA LEU A 110 -9.17 -1.84 -3.63
C LEU A 110 -8.84 -0.39 -3.29
N SER A 111 -9.86 0.47 -3.33
CA SER A 111 -9.74 1.85 -2.89
C SER A 111 -10.96 2.34 -2.11
N ALA A 112 -10.73 3.35 -1.27
CA ALA A 112 -11.77 4.11 -0.58
C ALA A 112 -11.41 5.60 -0.63
N VAL A 113 -12.41 6.47 -0.52
CA VAL A 113 -12.22 7.92 -0.55
C VAL A 113 -12.67 8.58 0.75
N SER A 114 -12.06 9.73 1.04
CA SER A 114 -12.40 10.55 2.19
C SER A 114 -12.19 12.03 1.86
N THR A 115 -12.98 12.91 2.47
CA THR A 115 -12.78 14.37 2.40
C THR A 115 -12.15 14.93 3.66
N ASP A 116 -12.12 14.17 4.75
CA ASP A 116 -11.61 14.59 6.07
C ASP A 116 -10.40 13.77 6.54
N GLY A 117 -10.08 12.68 5.85
CA GLY A 117 -9.02 11.74 6.22
C GLY A 117 -9.36 10.82 7.39
N VAL A 118 -10.59 10.91 7.92
CA VAL A 118 -11.06 10.17 9.11
C VAL A 118 -12.12 9.15 8.71
N THR A 119 -13.16 9.58 8.00
CA THR A 119 -14.24 8.70 7.53
C THR A 119 -13.99 8.32 6.08
N TRP A 120 -13.98 7.02 5.80
CA TRP A 120 -13.65 6.48 4.48
C TRP A 120 -14.84 5.74 3.88
N ALA A 121 -15.14 6.06 2.62
CA ALA A 121 -16.17 5.40 1.81
C ALA A 121 -15.50 4.46 0.80
N PRO A 122 -15.65 3.13 0.94
CA PRO A 122 -15.18 2.17 -0.06
C PRO A 122 -15.72 2.46 -1.45
N GLU A 123 -14.88 2.37 -2.48
CA GLU A 123 -15.26 2.63 -3.87
C GLU A 123 -15.61 1.33 -4.60
N PRO A 124 -16.60 1.35 -5.51
CA PRO A 124 -16.97 0.18 -6.29
C PRO A 124 -15.89 -0.21 -7.29
N GLY A 125 -15.68 -1.51 -7.47
CA GLY A 125 -14.72 -2.08 -8.43
C GLY A 125 -13.32 -2.35 -7.87
N VAL A 126 -12.56 -3.16 -8.61
CA VAL A 126 -11.22 -3.62 -8.22
C VAL A 126 -10.17 -2.80 -8.94
N ARG A 127 -9.17 -2.29 -8.21
CA ARG A 127 -8.07 -1.50 -8.79
C ARG A 127 -7.00 -2.39 -9.42
N MET A 128 -6.72 -3.53 -8.80
CA MET A 128 -5.81 -4.53 -9.34
C MET A 128 -6.20 -5.92 -8.83
N GLY A 129 -6.61 -6.83 -9.73
CA GLY A 129 -6.79 -8.25 -9.42
C GLY A 129 -5.48 -9.03 -9.54
N ALA A 130 -5.39 -10.19 -8.87
CA ALA A 130 -4.20 -11.06 -8.93
C ALA A 130 -3.85 -11.47 -10.38
N GLN A 131 -4.84 -11.86 -11.18
CA GLN A 131 -4.64 -12.25 -12.58
C GLN A 131 -4.18 -11.06 -13.43
N GLN A 132 -4.84 -9.90 -13.30
CA GLN A 132 -4.45 -8.66 -13.99
C GLN A 132 -3.00 -8.26 -13.66
N GLY A 133 -2.63 -8.29 -12.38
CA GLY A 133 -1.27 -8.00 -11.94
C GLY A 133 -0.25 -9.12 -12.23
N GLY A 134 -0.66 -10.21 -12.88
CA GLY A 134 0.19 -11.32 -13.34
C GLY A 134 0.69 -12.25 -12.24
N ALA A 135 -0.03 -12.31 -11.12
CA ALA A 135 0.17 -13.25 -10.02
C ALA A 135 -0.59 -14.58 -10.22
N GLY A 136 -1.40 -14.69 -11.27
CA GLY A 136 -2.33 -15.82 -11.42
C GLY A 136 -3.37 -15.78 -10.30
N ASP A 137 -3.58 -16.92 -9.63
CA ASP A 137 -4.57 -17.02 -8.53
C ASP A 137 -4.01 -16.59 -7.18
N PHE A 138 -2.73 -16.22 -7.10
CA PHE A 138 -2.08 -15.83 -5.86
C PHE A 138 -2.31 -14.35 -5.58
N ARG A 139 -1.25 -13.55 -5.38
CA ARG A 139 -1.36 -12.32 -4.61
C ARG A 139 -0.70 -11.13 -5.31
N VAL A 140 -1.44 -10.03 -5.34
CA VAL A 140 -0.95 -8.66 -5.59
C VAL A 140 -1.17 -7.81 -4.35
N VAL A 141 -0.10 -7.31 -3.74
CA VAL A 141 -0.18 -6.67 -2.41
C VAL A 141 0.76 -5.48 -2.27
N SER A 142 0.57 -4.71 -1.19
CA SER A 142 1.46 -3.63 -0.75
C SER A 142 1.70 -2.55 -1.80
N SER A 143 0.61 -2.04 -2.38
CA SER A 143 0.68 -0.98 -3.38
C SER A 143 1.34 0.29 -2.85
N GLU A 144 2.33 0.79 -3.56
CA GLU A 144 2.87 2.14 -3.43
C GLU A 144 2.41 2.95 -4.63
N VAL A 145 1.54 3.93 -4.38
CA VAL A 145 0.98 4.79 -5.43
C VAL A 145 1.62 6.17 -5.34
N VAL A 146 2.17 6.64 -6.45
CA VAL A 146 2.82 7.95 -6.56
C VAL A 146 2.36 8.68 -7.82
N PRO A 147 2.35 10.03 -7.83
CA PRO A 147 2.12 10.78 -9.05
C PRO A 147 3.26 10.53 -10.04
N MET A 148 2.94 10.52 -11.33
CA MET A 148 3.96 10.57 -12.37
C MET A 148 4.49 12.01 -12.47
N ALA A 149 5.79 12.16 -12.73
CA ALA A 149 6.46 13.46 -12.71
C ALA A 149 5.74 14.49 -13.61
N GLY A 150 5.33 15.61 -13.01
CA GLY A 150 4.65 16.70 -13.71
C GLY A 150 3.15 16.53 -13.94
N GLU A 151 2.54 15.42 -13.52
CA GLU A 151 1.14 15.08 -13.85
C GLU A 151 0.35 14.65 -12.59
N THR A 152 -0.53 15.51 -12.07
CA THR A 152 -1.27 15.26 -10.82
C THR A 152 -2.35 14.18 -10.92
N GLU A 153 -2.88 13.95 -12.12
CA GLU A 153 -3.96 12.98 -12.37
C GLU A 153 -3.45 11.63 -12.88
N ARG A 154 -2.18 11.58 -13.29
CA ARG A 154 -1.52 10.34 -13.69
C ARG A 154 -0.76 9.74 -12.53
N LEU A 155 -1.12 8.52 -12.19
CA LEU A 155 -0.54 7.80 -11.08
C LEU A 155 0.22 6.58 -11.60
N ARG A 156 1.29 6.22 -10.89
CA ARG A 156 1.90 4.90 -11.01
C ARG A 156 1.78 4.16 -9.70
N MET A 157 1.31 2.92 -9.77
CA MET A 157 1.29 1.98 -8.68
C MET A 157 2.48 1.03 -8.85
N TYR A 158 3.27 0.85 -7.80
CA TYR A 158 4.22 -0.25 -7.65
C TYR A 158 3.63 -1.27 -6.68
N PHE A 159 3.64 -2.55 -7.04
CA PHE A 159 3.01 -3.58 -6.22
C PHE A 159 3.83 -4.87 -6.24
N GLU A 160 3.72 -5.63 -5.15
CA GLU A 160 4.29 -6.97 -5.07
C GLU A 160 3.46 -7.92 -5.94
N CYS A 161 4.12 -8.64 -6.85
CA CYS A 161 3.52 -9.69 -7.67
C CYS A 161 4.03 -11.05 -7.18
N CYS A 162 3.19 -11.77 -6.44
CA CYS A 162 3.51 -13.05 -5.82
C CYS A 162 2.79 -14.16 -6.58
N ARG A 163 3.53 -14.96 -7.37
CA ARG A 163 2.98 -16.04 -8.24
C ARG A 163 2.83 -17.40 -7.56
N GLY A 164 3.00 -17.44 -6.24
CA GLY A 164 3.04 -18.67 -5.46
C GLY A 164 3.03 -18.41 -3.96
N SER A 165 3.39 -19.45 -3.20
CA SER A 165 3.58 -19.37 -1.75
C SER A 165 4.74 -18.43 -1.38
N GLN A 166 4.97 -18.18 -0.09
CA GLN A 166 6.10 -17.37 0.37
C GLN A 166 7.47 -18.01 0.15
N GLN A 167 7.53 -19.23 -0.39
CA GLN A 167 8.76 -19.88 -0.87
C GLN A 167 9.05 -19.56 -2.34
N THR A 168 8.03 -19.18 -3.11
CA THR A 168 8.19 -18.73 -4.49
C THR A 168 8.68 -17.29 -4.49
N ARG A 169 9.73 -17.01 -5.27
CA ARG A 169 10.25 -15.66 -5.50
C ARG A 169 9.16 -14.75 -6.09
N ASN A 170 8.99 -13.57 -5.52
CA ASN A 170 8.14 -12.50 -6.00
C ASN A 170 8.95 -11.44 -6.78
N GLY A 171 8.27 -10.38 -7.20
CA GLY A 171 8.92 -9.22 -7.80
C GLY A 171 8.03 -7.99 -7.69
N ILE A 172 8.61 -6.81 -7.79
CA ILE A 172 7.86 -5.56 -7.87
C ILE A 172 7.49 -5.32 -9.33
N ARG A 173 6.20 -5.16 -9.60
CA ARG A 173 5.67 -4.73 -10.89
C ARG A 173 5.05 -3.33 -10.76
N SER A 174 4.63 -2.77 -11.87
CA SER A 174 3.91 -1.50 -11.86
C SER A 174 2.76 -1.46 -12.84
N ALA A 175 1.84 -0.52 -12.58
CA ALA A 175 0.76 -0.15 -13.47
C ALA A 175 0.59 1.37 -13.46
N VAL A 176 0.07 1.93 -14.55
CA VAL A 176 -0.22 3.36 -14.69
C VAL A 176 -1.71 3.60 -14.77
N SER A 177 -2.14 4.74 -14.26
CA SER A 177 -3.52 5.21 -14.34
C SER A 177 -3.53 6.63 -14.88
N SER A 178 -4.52 6.93 -15.73
CA SER A 178 -4.81 8.27 -16.27
C SER A 178 -6.11 8.87 -15.73
N ASP A 179 -6.77 8.19 -14.79
CA ASP A 179 -8.09 8.55 -14.26
C ASP A 179 -8.09 8.59 -12.72
N ARG A 180 -7.01 9.18 -12.17
CA ARG A 180 -6.83 9.36 -10.72
C ARG A 180 -6.78 8.02 -9.95
N GLY A 181 -6.38 6.94 -10.59
CA GLY A 181 -6.18 5.64 -9.97
C GLY A 181 -7.43 4.76 -9.91
N LEU A 182 -8.45 5.03 -10.72
CA LEU A 182 -9.63 4.15 -10.79
C LEU A 182 -9.34 2.95 -11.69
N ASN A 183 -8.76 3.16 -12.87
CA ASN A 183 -8.34 2.12 -13.80
C ASN A 183 -6.83 2.08 -13.97
N TRP A 184 -6.28 0.88 -14.20
CA TRP A 184 -4.85 0.62 -14.17
C TRP A 184 -4.39 -0.26 -15.33
N ASP A 185 -3.45 0.25 -16.11
CA ASP A 185 -2.77 -0.45 -17.19
C ASP A 185 -1.43 -0.99 -16.69
N VAL A 186 -1.31 -2.33 -16.62
CA VAL A 186 -0.10 -2.98 -16.11
C VAL A 186 1.05 -2.80 -17.10
N GLU A 187 2.16 -2.27 -16.62
CA GLU A 187 3.36 -2.09 -17.43
C GLU A 187 4.11 -3.43 -17.58
N PRO A 188 4.75 -3.69 -18.74
CA PRO A 188 5.45 -4.96 -18.98
C PRO A 188 6.71 -5.08 -18.11
N GLY A 189 7.02 -6.31 -17.70
CA GLY A 189 8.23 -6.65 -16.94
C GLY A 189 8.15 -6.39 -15.44
N GLU A 190 9.26 -6.67 -14.76
CA GLU A 190 9.47 -6.36 -13.33
C GLU A 190 10.25 -5.04 -13.21
N ARG A 191 9.90 -4.23 -12.21
CA ARG A 191 10.63 -3.01 -11.84
C ARG A 191 11.82 -3.32 -10.96
N LEU A 192 11.68 -4.31 -10.08
CA LEU A 192 12.74 -4.80 -9.23
C LEU A 192 12.49 -6.26 -8.86
N ALA A 193 13.56 -7.04 -8.86
CA ALA A 193 13.63 -8.32 -8.17
C ALA A 193 15.10 -8.64 -7.86
N ILE A 194 15.36 -9.45 -6.83
CA ILE A 194 16.71 -9.66 -6.28
C ILE A 194 16.99 -11.16 -6.13
N GLY A 195 17.66 -11.75 -7.14
CA GLY A 195 17.94 -13.18 -7.18
C GLY A 195 16.68 -14.02 -6.92
N GLU A 196 16.79 -15.02 -6.04
CA GLU A 196 15.68 -15.87 -5.60
C GLU A 196 15.03 -15.41 -4.28
N THR A 197 15.31 -14.18 -3.83
CA THR A 197 14.81 -13.68 -2.54
C THR A 197 13.52 -12.90 -2.70
N ASN A 198 12.60 -13.09 -1.76
CA ASN A 198 11.38 -12.29 -1.67
C ASN A 198 11.67 -10.87 -1.16
N ILE A 199 11.08 -9.89 -1.85
CA ILE A 199 11.12 -8.47 -1.51
C ILE A 199 9.71 -7.94 -1.28
N SER A 200 9.51 -7.07 -0.30
CA SER A 200 8.19 -6.58 0.08
C SER A 200 8.17 -5.10 0.47
N SER A 201 6.97 -4.57 0.61
CA SER A 201 6.69 -3.20 1.06
C SER A 201 7.43 -2.13 0.23
N PRO A 202 7.21 -2.07 -1.10
CA PRO A 202 7.82 -1.05 -1.93
C PRO A 202 7.48 0.35 -1.42
N ARG A 203 8.45 1.25 -1.40
CA ARG A 203 8.25 2.67 -1.08
C ARG A 203 9.09 3.54 -2.01
N ILE A 204 8.46 4.53 -2.64
CA ILE A 204 9.12 5.43 -3.56
C ILE A 204 9.39 6.77 -2.88
N VAL A 205 10.59 7.29 -3.11
CA VAL A 205 11.00 8.65 -2.76
C VAL A 205 11.54 9.33 -4.02
N PHE A 206 11.00 10.49 -4.37
CA PHE A 206 11.57 11.33 -5.42
C PHE A 206 12.78 12.09 -4.88
N LEU A 207 13.85 12.13 -5.65
CA LEU A 207 15.10 12.79 -5.30
C LEU A 207 15.16 14.16 -6.00
N ASP A 208 15.88 15.11 -5.39
CA ASP A 208 15.99 16.48 -5.91
C ASP A 208 16.69 16.57 -7.28
N ASP A 209 17.43 15.54 -7.66
CA ASP A 209 18.10 15.42 -8.96
C ASP A 209 17.22 14.81 -10.06
N GLY A 210 15.91 14.64 -9.80
CA GLY A 210 14.92 14.12 -10.74
C GLY A 210 14.85 12.59 -10.82
N ARG A 211 15.72 11.87 -10.11
CA ARG A 211 15.64 10.42 -9.97
C ARG A 211 14.55 10.03 -8.96
N CYS A 212 14.19 8.75 -8.94
CA CYS A 212 13.43 8.19 -7.83
C CYS A 212 14.16 6.98 -7.22
N ARG A 213 14.03 6.83 -5.91
CA ARG A 213 14.56 5.69 -5.16
C ARG A 213 13.42 4.82 -4.67
N LEU A 214 13.53 3.53 -4.94
CA LEU A 214 12.67 2.47 -4.40
C LEU A 214 13.35 1.84 -3.18
N TYR A 215 12.66 1.83 -2.05
CA TYR A 215 13.02 1.05 -0.88
C TYR A 215 12.15 -0.20 -0.83
N VAL A 216 12.75 -1.34 -0.47
CA VAL A 216 12.04 -2.61 -0.23
C VAL A 216 12.67 -3.31 0.97
N HIS A 217 11.87 -4.10 1.69
CA HIS A 217 12.39 -5.08 2.62
C HIS A 217 12.78 -6.34 1.86
N GLN A 218 14.04 -6.75 1.95
CA GLN A 218 14.55 -8.02 1.42
C GLN A 218 14.62 -9.05 2.54
N ARG A 219 13.90 -10.17 2.37
CA ARG A 219 13.81 -11.24 3.37
C ARG A 219 15.20 -11.78 3.73
N GLY A 220 15.52 -11.81 5.02
CA GLY A 220 16.81 -12.29 5.53
C GLY A 220 17.94 -11.26 5.48
N VAL A 221 17.70 -10.05 4.97
CA VAL A 221 18.72 -9.00 4.82
C VAL A 221 18.31 -7.72 5.54
N GLY A 222 17.08 -7.25 5.33
CA GLY A 222 16.58 -5.98 5.84
C GLY A 222 16.18 -5.03 4.72
N ILE A 223 16.15 -3.72 5.00
CA ILE A 223 15.75 -2.71 4.02
C ILE A 223 16.92 -2.40 3.08
N VAL A 224 16.70 -2.56 1.79
CA VAL A 224 17.62 -2.18 0.70
C VAL A 224 16.98 -1.12 -0.17
N SER A 225 17.75 -0.52 -1.07
CA SER A 225 17.19 0.42 -2.03
C SER A 225 17.78 0.28 -3.42
N ALA A 226 17.01 0.72 -4.40
CA ALA A 226 17.39 0.77 -5.80
C ALA A 226 17.00 2.14 -6.38
N VAL A 227 17.78 2.65 -7.33
CA VAL A 227 17.57 3.98 -7.92
C VAL A 227 17.19 3.87 -9.39
N SER A 228 16.29 4.74 -9.83
CA SER A 228 15.86 4.86 -11.22
C SER A 228 16.09 6.28 -11.70
N SER A 229 16.64 6.41 -12.91
CA SER A 229 16.83 7.66 -13.63
C SER A 229 15.89 7.80 -14.85
N ASP A 230 15.07 6.79 -15.11
CA ASP A 230 14.15 6.71 -16.27
C ASP A 230 12.69 6.92 -15.86
N GLY A 231 12.47 7.74 -14.83
CA GLY A 231 11.13 8.04 -14.33
C GLY A 231 10.46 6.86 -13.62
N GLY A 232 11.23 5.91 -13.11
CA GLY A 232 10.74 4.83 -12.25
C GLY A 232 10.36 3.53 -12.95
N THR A 233 10.87 3.26 -14.16
CA THR A 233 10.61 2.02 -14.91
C THR A 233 11.71 0.99 -14.81
N THR A 234 12.96 1.43 -14.59
CA THR A 234 14.12 0.56 -14.42
C THR A 234 14.86 0.97 -13.14
N PHE A 235 15.04 0.03 -12.22
CA PHE A 235 15.76 0.27 -10.97
C PHE A 235 17.08 -0.48 -10.93
N GLN A 236 18.15 0.25 -10.59
CA GLN A 236 19.47 -0.31 -10.32
C GLN A 236 19.65 -0.44 -8.80
N LEU A 237 19.89 -1.66 -8.32
CA LEU A 237 20.13 -1.92 -6.91
C LEU A 237 21.35 -1.12 -6.43
N GLU A 238 21.18 -0.36 -5.36
CA GLU A 238 22.28 0.36 -4.75
C GLU A 238 23.05 -0.57 -3.79
N PRO A 239 24.38 -0.39 -3.64
CA PRO A 239 25.14 -1.18 -2.69
C PRO A 239 24.71 -0.91 -1.24
N GLY A 240 24.91 -1.92 -0.39
CA GLY A 240 24.72 -1.84 1.05
C GLY A 240 23.27 -1.97 1.53
N VAL A 241 23.12 -2.16 2.84
CA VAL A 241 21.82 -2.28 3.52
C VAL A 241 21.51 -0.96 4.22
N ARG A 242 20.26 -0.49 4.14
CA ARG A 242 19.80 0.77 4.77
C ARG A 242 19.45 0.55 6.23
N VAL A 243 18.73 -0.53 6.50
CA VAL A 243 18.40 -0.98 7.85
C VAL A 243 18.53 -2.50 7.87
N ALA A 244 19.49 -3.02 8.63
CA ALA A 244 19.69 -4.46 8.73
C ALA A 244 18.50 -5.12 9.43
N GLN A 245 18.16 -6.34 9.01
CA GLN A 245 17.19 -7.15 9.75
C GLN A 245 17.80 -7.54 11.10
N ALA A 246 17.19 -7.08 12.20
CA ALA A 246 17.54 -7.58 13.52
C ALA A 246 17.04 -9.04 13.69
N PRO A 247 17.71 -9.86 14.52
CA PRO A 247 17.16 -11.17 14.90
C PRO A 247 15.75 -10.97 15.47
N PRO A 248 14.79 -11.87 15.19
CA PRO A 248 13.52 -11.87 15.92
C PRO A 248 13.84 -11.93 17.41
N HIS A 249 13.32 -10.97 18.16
CA HIS A 249 13.60 -10.67 19.57
C HIS A 249 14.23 -11.83 20.37
N ALA A 250 15.46 -11.63 20.86
CA ALA A 250 16.06 -12.45 21.92
C ALA A 250 15.38 -12.18 23.27
#